data_AF-U6DZV8-F1
#
_entry.id   AF-U6DZV8-F1
#
_cell.length_a   1.000
_cell.length_b   1.000
_cell.length_c   1.000
_cell.angle_alpha   90.00
_cell.angle_beta   90.00
_cell.angle_gamma   90.00
#
_symmetry.space_group_name_H-M   'P 1'
#
loop_
_entity.id
_entity.type
_entity.pdbx_description
1 polymer ?
#
loop_
_entity_poly.entity_id
_entity_poly.type
_entity_poly.pdbx_seq_one_letter_code
_entity_poly.pdbx_strand_id
1 'polypeptide(L)'
;MGEQPIFSTRAHVFQIDPNTKKNWVPTSKHAVTVSYFYDSTRNVYRIISLDGSKAIINSTITPNMTFTKTSQKFGQWADSRANTVYGLGFSSEHHLSKFAEKFQEFKEAARLAKEKSQEKMELTSTPSQESAGGDLQSPLTPESINGTDDERTPDVTQNSEPRAEPTQNALPFSH
;
A
#
# COMPACT_ATOMS: atom_id res chain seq x y z
N MET A 1 -17.26 13.41 18.87
CA MET A 1 -17.04 12.04 19.36
C MET A 1 -16.14 11.34 18.36
N GLY A 2 -15.05 10.70 18.81
CA GLY A 2 -14.15 9.95 17.92
C GLY A 2 -14.81 8.68 17.40
N GLU A 3 -14.31 8.14 16.30
CA GLU A 3 -14.72 6.81 15.78
C GLU A 3 -14.57 5.76 16.87
N GLN A 4 -15.62 4.98 17.13
CA GLN A 4 -15.57 3.87 18.10
C GLN A 4 -15.06 2.59 17.42
N PRO A 5 -14.24 1.78 18.11
CA PRO A 5 -13.79 0.51 17.55
C PRO A 5 -14.96 -0.48 17.45
N ILE A 6 -15.01 -1.24 16.36
CA ILE A 6 -16.00 -2.30 16.13
C ILE A 6 -15.62 -3.57 16.89
N PHE A 7 -14.33 -3.85 16.97
CA PHE A 7 -13.76 -4.95 17.74
C PHE A 7 -12.42 -4.52 18.33
N SER A 8 -12.11 -4.98 19.54
CA SER A 8 -10.83 -4.73 20.19
C SER A 8 -10.32 -5.99 20.88
N THR A 9 -9.00 -6.20 20.86
CA THR A 9 -8.30 -7.26 21.59
C THR A 9 -6.94 -6.77 22.10
N ARG A 10 -6.24 -7.60 22.87
CA ARG A 10 -4.90 -7.30 23.40
C ARG A 10 -3.86 -8.25 22.79
N ALA A 11 -2.76 -7.70 22.29
CA ALA A 11 -1.66 -8.47 21.70
C ALA A 11 -0.33 -7.71 21.80
N HIS A 12 0.79 -8.43 21.79
CA HIS A 12 2.10 -7.85 21.51
C HIS A 12 2.24 -7.64 20.01
N VAL A 13 2.74 -6.48 19.58
CA VAL A 13 2.87 -6.11 18.17
C VAL A 13 4.31 -6.29 17.72
N PHE A 14 4.49 -6.90 16.55
CA PHE A 14 5.75 -7.10 15.87
C PHE A 14 5.66 -6.62 14.43
N GLN A 15 6.80 -6.28 13.85
CA GLN A 15 6.94 -6.03 12.41
C GLN A 15 8.16 -6.77 11.88
N ILE A 16 8.14 -7.12 10.59
CA ILE A 16 9.36 -7.57 9.93
C ILE A 16 10.31 -6.37 9.80
N ASP A 17 11.57 -6.57 10.19
CA ASP A 17 12.65 -5.61 10.02
C ASP A 17 12.73 -5.16 8.55
N PRO A 18 12.60 -3.86 8.25
CA PRO A 18 12.63 -3.36 6.88
C PRO A 18 13.96 -3.62 6.17
N ASN A 19 15.07 -3.78 6.91
CA ASN A 19 16.40 -4.00 6.34
C ASN A 19 16.61 -5.48 5.99
N THR A 20 16.32 -6.38 6.93
CA THR A 20 16.60 -7.81 6.74
C THR A 20 15.46 -8.57 6.07
N LYS A 21 14.23 -8.03 6.08
CA LYS A 21 12.99 -8.62 5.53
C LYS A 21 12.67 -10.05 6.02
N LYS A 22 13.34 -10.50 7.08
CA LYS A 22 13.25 -11.87 7.62
C LYS A 22 13.03 -11.91 9.13
N ASN A 23 13.55 -10.93 9.86
CA ASN A 23 13.52 -10.95 11.32
C ASN A 23 12.32 -10.20 11.86
N TRP A 24 11.66 -10.75 12.88
CA TRP A 24 10.64 -10.07 13.65
C TRP A 24 11.27 -9.11 14.65
N VAL A 25 10.79 -7.86 14.67
CA VAL A 25 11.20 -6.83 15.62
C VAL A 25 9.98 -6.44 16.46
N PRO A 26 10.09 -6.46 17.81
CA PRO A 26 9.01 -6.02 18.67
C PRO A 26 8.74 -4.53 18.45
N THR A 27 7.47 -4.20 18.18
CA THR A 27 7.00 -2.81 18.04
C THR A 27 6.42 -2.27 19.35
N SER A 28 5.94 -3.15 20.24
CA SER A 28 5.45 -2.79 21.57
C SER A 28 6.17 -3.56 22.67
N LYS A 29 6.49 -2.91 23.79
CA LYS A 29 7.13 -3.57 24.96
C LYS A 29 6.16 -4.45 25.75
N HIS A 30 4.90 -4.06 25.79
CA HIS A 30 3.83 -4.81 26.44
C HIS A 30 2.74 -5.15 25.43
N ALA A 31 1.78 -5.97 25.84
CA ALA A 31 0.55 -6.13 25.08
C ALA A 31 -0.14 -4.75 24.99
N VAL A 32 -0.63 -4.40 23.81
CA VAL A 32 -1.35 -3.16 23.51
C VAL A 32 -2.74 -3.51 22.97
N THR A 33 -3.63 -2.52 22.92
CA THR A 33 -4.96 -2.70 22.35
C THR A 33 -4.86 -2.62 20.82
N VAL A 34 -5.34 -3.65 20.14
CA VAL A 34 -5.44 -3.72 18.68
C VAL A 34 -6.91 -3.78 18.32
N SER A 35 -7.35 -2.85 17.49
CA SER A 35 -8.77 -2.63 17.21
C SER A 35 -9.06 -2.50 15.73
N TYR A 36 -10.23 -2.99 15.33
CA TYR A 36 -10.81 -2.72 14.01
C TYR A 36 -11.70 -1.48 14.08
N PHE A 37 -11.53 -0.59 13.12
CA PHE A 37 -12.33 0.62 12.94
C PHE A 37 -12.92 0.62 11.54
N TYR A 38 -14.07 1.26 11.40
CA TYR A 38 -14.60 1.67 10.10
C TYR A 38 -14.51 3.19 10.00
N ASP A 39 -13.75 3.64 9.01
CA ASP A 39 -13.58 5.05 8.67
C ASP A 39 -14.66 5.41 7.66
N SER A 40 -15.73 6.05 8.14
CA SER A 40 -16.89 6.38 7.32
C SER A 40 -16.59 7.45 6.27
N THR A 41 -15.62 8.33 6.54
CA THR A 41 -15.23 9.40 5.61
C THR A 41 -14.54 8.83 4.37
N ARG A 42 -13.69 7.82 4.56
CA ARG A 42 -12.99 7.14 3.46
C ARG A 42 -13.67 5.85 3.01
N ASN A 43 -14.74 5.43 3.69
CA ASN A 43 -15.46 4.19 3.46
C ASN A 43 -14.53 2.96 3.46
N VAL A 44 -13.66 2.85 4.47
CA VAL A 44 -12.69 1.75 4.60
C VAL A 44 -12.63 1.18 6.00
N TYR A 45 -12.25 -0.09 6.11
CA TYR A 45 -11.95 -0.74 7.39
C TYR A 45 -10.45 -0.67 7.68
N ARG A 46 -10.09 -0.46 8.95
CA ARG A 46 -8.70 -0.28 9.39
C ARG A 46 -8.41 -1.07 10.66
N ILE A 47 -7.20 -1.61 10.75
CA ILE A 47 -6.62 -2.12 12.00
C ILE A 47 -5.76 -1.01 12.57
N ILE A 48 -6.05 -0.59 13.80
CA ILE A 48 -5.34 0.47 14.50
C ILE A 48 -4.85 -0.05 15.84
N SER A 49 -3.62 0.29 16.18
CA SER A 49 -3.04 0.07 17.51
C SER A 49 -2.14 1.24 17.88
N LEU A 50 -2.23 1.68 19.13
CA LEU A 50 -1.45 2.78 19.69
C LEU A 50 -0.55 2.25 20.81
N ASP A 51 0.68 2.74 20.87
CA ASP A 51 1.57 2.65 22.03
C ASP A 51 1.77 4.05 22.61
N GLY A 52 1.11 4.34 23.73
CA GLY A 52 0.89 5.70 24.20
C GLY A 52 0.10 6.51 23.16
N SER A 53 0.67 7.64 22.70
CA SER A 53 0.09 8.50 21.66
C SER A 53 0.54 8.12 20.24
N LYS A 54 1.49 7.18 20.08
CA LYS A 54 2.06 6.82 18.79
C LYS A 54 1.26 5.70 18.14
N ALA A 55 0.81 5.91 16.90
CA ALA A 55 0.27 4.82 16.09
C ALA A 55 1.39 3.85 15.68
N ILE A 56 1.23 2.59 16.09
CA ILE A 56 2.17 1.51 15.79
C ILE A 56 1.58 0.50 14.79
N ILE A 57 0.26 0.48 14.63
CA ILE A 57 -0.43 -0.14 13.51
C ILE A 57 -1.43 0.87 12.97
N ASN A 58 -1.42 1.05 11.65
CA ASN A 58 -2.42 1.80 10.92
C ASN A 58 -2.59 1.16 9.53
N SER A 59 -3.23 -0.01 9.51
CA SER A 59 -3.35 -0.83 8.32
C SER A 59 -4.76 -0.71 7.75
N THR A 60 -4.89 -0.38 6.47
CA THR A 60 -6.19 -0.37 5.77
C THR A 60 -6.45 -1.75 5.20
N ILE A 61 -7.56 -2.38 5.57
CA ILE A 61 -7.89 -3.74 5.11
C ILE A 61 -8.31 -3.69 3.64
N THR A 62 -7.64 -4.49 2.82
CA THR A 62 -8.00 -4.65 1.40
C THR A 62 -8.47 -6.09 1.12
N PRO A 63 -9.30 -6.31 0.08
CA PRO A 63 -9.87 -7.64 -0.19
C PRO A 63 -8.83 -8.74 -0.47
N ASN A 64 -7.63 -8.35 -0.92
CA ASN A 64 -6.51 -9.26 -1.20
C ASN A 64 -5.58 -9.49 -0.01
N MET A 65 -5.84 -8.89 1.15
CA MET A 65 -5.06 -9.18 2.36
C MET A 65 -5.44 -10.53 2.95
N THR A 66 -4.46 -11.20 3.54
CA THR A 66 -4.63 -12.47 4.23
C THR A 66 -3.97 -12.39 5.59
N PHE A 67 -4.72 -12.79 6.63
CA PHE A 67 -4.17 -13.05 7.95
C PHE A 67 -3.82 -14.53 8.09
N THR A 68 -2.53 -14.82 8.29
CA THR A 68 -1.98 -16.17 8.39
C THR A 68 -1.60 -16.47 9.82
N LYS A 69 -2.18 -17.53 10.40
CA LYS A 69 -1.75 -18.08 11.70
C LYS A 69 -0.47 -18.89 11.49
N THR A 70 0.61 -18.55 12.19
CA THR A 70 1.92 -19.22 12.04
C THR A 70 2.36 -19.97 13.30
N SER A 71 1.66 -19.77 14.41
CA SER A 71 1.74 -20.64 15.59
C SER A 71 0.42 -20.63 16.35
N GLN A 72 0.34 -21.36 17.47
CA GLN A 72 -0.85 -21.42 18.33
C GLN A 72 -1.33 -20.04 18.82
N LYS A 73 -0.41 -19.09 18.99
CA LYS A 73 -0.72 -17.76 19.56
C LYS A 73 -0.18 -16.60 18.73
N PHE A 74 0.29 -16.87 17.51
CA PHE A 74 0.86 -15.85 16.65
C PHE A 74 0.26 -15.90 15.24
N GLY A 75 -0.07 -14.74 14.71
CA GLY A 75 -0.48 -14.58 13.32
C GLY A 75 0.00 -13.25 12.74
N GLN A 76 -0.03 -13.15 11.41
CA GLN A 76 0.56 -12.06 10.66
C GLN A 76 -0.23 -11.71 9.41
N TRP A 77 -0.06 -10.49 8.90
CA TRP A 77 -0.51 -10.08 7.56
C TRP A 77 0.49 -9.11 6.93
N ALA A 78 0.57 -9.13 5.61
CA ALA A 78 1.34 -8.16 4.85
C ALA A 78 0.47 -6.94 4.52
N ASP A 79 1.03 -5.75 4.68
CA ASP A 79 0.44 -4.49 4.23
C ASP A 79 1.35 -3.85 3.18
N SER A 80 1.00 -4.06 1.90
CA SER A 80 1.76 -3.52 0.78
C SER A 80 1.79 -2.00 0.76
N ARG A 81 0.74 -1.32 1.26
CA ARG A 81 0.68 0.15 1.29
C ARG A 81 1.66 0.71 2.32
N ALA A 82 1.75 0.06 3.48
CA ALA A 82 2.71 0.42 4.52
C ALA A 82 4.10 -0.19 4.30
N ASN A 83 4.29 -1.00 3.25
CA ASN A 83 5.53 -1.73 2.95
C ASN A 83 6.09 -2.51 4.15
N THR A 84 5.20 -3.15 4.91
CA THR A 84 5.55 -3.87 6.14
C THR A 84 4.72 -5.14 6.29
N VAL A 85 5.17 -6.03 7.17
CA VAL A 85 4.41 -7.20 7.61
C VAL A 85 4.20 -7.06 9.09
N TYR A 86 2.94 -7.02 9.53
CA TYR A 86 2.58 -6.94 10.92
C TYR A 86 2.40 -8.35 11.50
N GLY A 87 2.84 -8.54 12.74
CA GLY A 87 2.69 -9.76 13.50
C GLY A 87 2.07 -9.46 14.86
N LEU A 88 1.19 -10.36 15.33
CA LEU A 88 0.50 -10.24 16.61
C LEU A 88 0.70 -11.50 17.43
N GLY A 89 1.25 -11.32 18.64
CA GLY A 89 1.36 -12.35 19.67
C GLY A 89 0.26 -12.20 20.71
N PHE A 90 -0.67 -13.16 20.75
CA PHE A 90 -1.84 -13.17 21.63
C PHE A 90 -1.58 -13.94 22.94
N SER A 91 -2.40 -13.68 23.96
CA SER A 91 -2.32 -14.38 25.24
C SER A 91 -2.84 -15.83 25.17
N SER A 92 -3.76 -16.12 24.25
CA SER A 92 -4.37 -17.44 24.06
C SER A 92 -4.68 -17.73 22.59
N GLU A 93 -4.82 -19.00 22.25
CA GLU A 93 -5.26 -19.45 20.92
C GLU A 93 -6.66 -18.92 20.58
N HIS A 94 -7.55 -18.83 21.58
CA HIS A 94 -8.88 -18.28 21.41
C HIS A 94 -8.84 -16.83 20.89
N HIS A 95 -7.98 -15.97 21.45
CA HIS A 95 -7.83 -14.60 20.98
C HIS A 95 -7.26 -14.52 19.56
N LEU A 96 -6.30 -15.39 19.22
CA LEU A 96 -5.77 -15.49 17.84
C LEU A 96 -6.86 -15.88 16.85
N SER A 97 -7.59 -16.96 17.14
CA SER A 97 -8.66 -17.46 16.28
C SER A 97 -9.77 -16.42 16.11
N LYS A 98 -10.16 -15.74 17.20
CA LYS A 98 -11.18 -14.70 17.11
C LYS A 98 -10.74 -13.50 16.27
N PHE A 99 -9.48 -13.10 16.38
CA PHE A 99 -8.92 -12.05 15.53
C PHE A 99 -8.91 -12.47 14.05
N ALA A 100 -8.54 -13.72 13.75
CA ALA A 100 -8.55 -14.25 12.39
C ALA A 100 -9.96 -14.27 11.76
N GLU A 101 -10.97 -14.67 12.53
CA GLU A 101 -12.38 -14.60 12.10
C GLU A 101 -12.79 -13.16 11.75
N LYS A 102 -12.50 -12.21 12.65
CA LYS A 102 -12.78 -10.79 12.42
C LYS A 102 -12.03 -10.24 11.21
N PHE A 103 -10.80 -10.70 10.97
CA PHE A 103 -10.06 -10.31 9.78
C PHE A 103 -10.80 -10.72 8.50
N GLN A 104 -11.34 -11.95 8.43
CA GLN A 104 -12.11 -12.39 7.26
C GLN A 104 -13.42 -11.61 7.11
N GLU A 105 -14.15 -11.39 8.21
CA GLU A 105 -15.39 -10.60 8.22
C GLU A 105 -15.16 -9.18 7.65
N PHE A 106 -14.13 -8.48 8.14
CA PHE A 106 -13.85 -7.12 7.69
C PHE A 106 -13.16 -7.05 6.32
N LYS A 107 -12.50 -8.13 5.88
CA LYS A 107 -12.02 -8.25 4.49
C LYS A 107 -13.19 -8.31 3.51
N GLU A 108 -14.21 -9.10 3.80
CA GLU A 108 -15.43 -9.16 2.98
C GLU A 108 -16.21 -7.84 3.04
N ALA A 109 -16.34 -7.23 4.22
CA ALA A 109 -16.97 -5.92 4.35
C ALA A 109 -16.22 -4.83 3.56
N ALA A 110 -14.88 -4.87 3.53
CA ALA A 110 -14.06 -3.97 2.71
C ALA A 110 -14.26 -4.18 1.21
N ARG A 111 -14.50 -5.41 0.75
CA ARG A 111 -14.85 -5.70 -0.65
C ARG A 111 -16.16 -5.03 -1.04
N LEU A 112 -17.21 -5.25 -0.24
CA LEU A 112 -18.54 -4.67 -0.47
C LEU A 112 -18.51 -3.13 -0.43
N ALA A 113 -17.75 -2.54 0.49
CA ALA A 113 -17.59 -1.09 0.58
C ALA A 113 -16.96 -0.49 -0.69
N LYS A 114 -15.98 -1.18 -1.29
CA LYS A 114 -15.36 -0.76 -2.56
C LYS A 114 -16.33 -0.86 -3.73
N GLU A 115 -17.03 -1.99 -3.86
CA GLU A 115 -18.01 -2.21 -4.94
C GLU A 115 -19.12 -1.15 -4.92
N LYS A 116 -19.72 -0.89 -3.76
CA LYS A 116 -20.73 0.16 -3.60
C LYS A 116 -20.22 1.56 -3.97
N SER A 117 -18.93 1.82 -3.74
CA SER A 117 -18.33 3.11 -4.09
C SER A 117 -18.08 3.25 -5.59
N GLN A 118 -17.73 2.15 -6.26
CA GLN A 118 -17.54 2.11 -7.72
C GLN A 118 -18.87 2.23 -8.46
N GLU A 119 -19.91 1.51 -8.01
CA GLU A 119 -21.25 1.59 -8.60
C GLU A 119 -21.84 3.00 -8.51
N LYS A 120 -21.65 3.68 -7.37
CA LYS A 120 -22.06 5.09 -7.21
C LYS A 120 -21.35 6.03 -8.18
N MET A 121 -20.10 5.73 -8.56
CA MET A 121 -19.35 6.52 -9.54
C MET A 121 -19.78 6.21 -10.99
N GLU A 122 -20.15 4.97 -11.28
CA GLU A 122 -20.61 4.57 -12.62
C GLU A 122 -22.02 5.14 -12.93
N LEU A 123 -22.94 5.10 -11.95
CA LEU A 123 -24.31 5.60 -12.12
C LEU A 123 -24.44 7.13 -12.16
N THR A 124 -23.45 7.87 -11.65
CA THR A 124 -23.40 9.34 -11.80
C THR A 124 -22.79 9.78 -13.13
N SER A 125 -22.30 8.84 -13.94
CA SER A 125 -21.60 9.12 -15.20
C SER A 125 -22.50 9.01 -16.43
N THR A 126 -23.81 8.77 -16.27
CA THR A 126 -24.75 8.75 -17.40
C THR A 126 -25.02 10.19 -17.86
N PRO A 127 -24.65 10.61 -19.10
CA PRO A 127 -25.08 11.88 -19.63
C PRO A 127 -26.58 11.77 -19.91
N SER A 128 -27.40 12.57 -19.23
CA SER A 128 -28.76 12.83 -19.69
C SER A 128 -28.67 13.64 -20.99
N GLN A 129 -28.53 12.97 -22.13
CA GLN A 129 -28.89 13.58 -23.42
C GLN A 129 -30.38 13.32 -23.66
N GLU A 130 -31.20 14.22 -23.16
CA GLU A 130 -32.49 14.51 -23.76
C GLU A 130 -32.29 15.65 -24.77
N SER A 131 -32.76 15.39 -26.00
CA SER A 131 -32.96 16.32 -27.12
C SER A 131 -31.88 16.48 -28.20
N ALA A 132 -32.23 15.89 -29.35
CA ALA A 132 -32.23 16.48 -30.70
C ALA A 132 -30.88 16.74 -31.40
N GLY A 133 -30.55 15.82 -32.33
CA GLY A 133 -30.04 16.14 -33.67
C GLY A 133 -28.61 16.68 -33.78
N GLY A 134 -27.77 15.93 -34.49
CA GLY A 134 -26.61 16.49 -35.20
C GLY A 134 -25.24 16.24 -34.58
N ASP A 135 -24.49 15.39 -35.27
CA ASP A 135 -23.03 15.36 -35.41
C ASP A 135 -22.12 14.86 -34.27
N LEU A 136 -21.39 13.81 -34.64
CA LEU A 136 -20.32 13.11 -33.96
C LEU A 136 -19.11 14.03 -33.70
N GLN A 137 -18.71 14.19 -32.44
CA GLN A 137 -17.33 14.56 -32.10
C GLN A 137 -16.86 13.83 -30.84
N SER A 138 -16.11 12.74 -31.03
CA SER A 138 -15.22 12.17 -30.02
C SER A 138 -13.95 13.03 -29.95
N PRO A 139 -13.44 13.42 -28.77
CA PRO A 139 -12.13 14.08 -28.70
C PRO A 139 -11.02 13.02 -28.87
N LEU A 140 -10.32 13.09 -30.00
CA LEU A 140 -9.08 12.37 -30.25
C LEU A 140 -7.89 13.19 -29.72
N THR A 141 -7.03 12.51 -28.96
CA THR A 141 -5.58 12.72 -28.77
C THR A 141 -5.05 13.95 -28.02
N PRO A 142 -4.06 13.79 -27.11
CA PRO A 142 -3.23 14.90 -26.61
C PRO A 142 -2.20 15.33 -27.67
N GLU A 143 -2.11 16.64 -27.90
CA GLU A 143 -1.26 17.28 -28.90
C GLU A 143 0.25 17.13 -28.62
N SER A 144 1.03 17.04 -29.70
CA SER A 144 2.49 17.19 -29.73
C SER A 144 2.89 18.08 -30.92
N ILE A 145 3.90 18.95 -30.69
CA ILE A 145 4.91 19.58 -31.62
C ILE A 145 4.41 20.60 -32.69
N ASN A 146 5.07 21.71 -33.09
CA ASN A 146 6.40 22.38 -32.90
C ASN A 146 6.48 23.73 -33.71
N GLY A 147 7.52 24.57 -33.50
CA GLY A 147 8.10 25.57 -34.46
C GLY A 147 8.12 27.04 -33.97
N THR A 148 9.10 27.94 -34.16
CA THR A 148 10.15 28.16 -35.20
C THR A 148 11.06 29.36 -34.75
N ASP A 149 12.40 29.22 -34.64
CA ASP A 149 13.50 29.78 -35.51
C ASP A 149 13.84 31.29 -35.39
N ASP A 150 15.11 31.64 -35.10
CA ASP A 150 16.03 32.43 -35.96
C ASP A 150 17.42 32.62 -35.27
N GLU A 151 18.41 33.02 -36.05
CA GLU A 151 19.84 32.67 -36.10
C GLU A 151 20.78 33.79 -35.58
N ARG A 152 21.96 33.45 -35.03
CA ARG A 152 23.28 34.11 -35.33
C ARG A 152 24.46 33.40 -34.62
N THR A 153 25.42 32.94 -35.42
CA THR A 153 26.73 32.29 -35.10
C THR A 153 27.86 33.34 -34.89
N PRO A 154 29.19 33.03 -34.78
CA PRO A 154 29.92 31.75 -34.63
C PRO A 154 31.09 31.74 -33.60
N ASP A 155 31.68 30.54 -33.43
CA ASP A 155 33.12 30.22 -33.43
C ASP A 155 33.78 29.64 -32.16
N VAL A 156 34.75 28.76 -32.43
CA VAL A 156 35.85 28.20 -31.61
C VAL A 156 35.72 26.73 -31.16
N THR A 157 36.11 25.87 -32.12
CA THR A 157 37.20 24.86 -32.01
C THR A 157 36.90 23.41 -31.59
N GLN A 158 36.91 22.56 -32.62
CA GLN A 158 37.58 21.24 -32.76
C GLN A 158 38.20 20.60 -31.50
N ASN A 159 37.88 19.33 -31.20
CA ASN A 159 38.66 18.18 -31.67
C ASN A 159 38.07 16.82 -31.21
N SER A 160 37.73 15.99 -32.18
CA SER A 160 38.11 14.57 -32.37
C SER A 160 38.22 13.61 -31.16
N GLU A 161 37.29 12.65 -31.13
CA GLU A 161 37.44 11.25 -30.64
C GLU A 161 38.65 10.51 -31.28
N PRO A 162 39.13 9.30 -30.84
CA PRO A 162 38.32 8.19 -30.31
C PRO A 162 38.94 7.23 -29.23
N ARG A 163 38.04 6.50 -28.55
CA ARG A 163 38.06 5.07 -28.13
C ARG A 163 39.36 4.36 -27.70
N ALA A 164 39.34 3.72 -26.51
CA ALA A 164 39.81 2.34 -26.27
C ALA A 164 39.40 1.78 -24.87
N GLU A 165 38.71 0.65 -24.86
CA GLU A 165 38.72 -0.40 -23.81
C GLU A 165 39.44 -1.63 -24.42
N PRO A 166 39.83 -2.71 -23.69
CA PRO A 166 39.73 -3.00 -22.25
C PRO A 166 41.07 -3.51 -21.63
N THR A 167 41.17 -3.73 -20.31
CA THR A 167 42.18 -4.67 -19.76
C THR A 167 41.68 -5.41 -18.53
N GLN A 168 41.61 -6.74 -18.68
CA GLN A 168 41.58 -7.73 -17.61
C GLN A 168 42.89 -7.66 -16.82
N ASN A 169 42.85 -7.83 -15.50
CA ASN A 169 43.99 -8.31 -14.74
C ASN A 169 43.52 -9.27 -13.65
N ALA A 170 43.75 -10.55 -13.90
CA ALA A 170 43.83 -11.59 -12.89
C ALA A 170 45.26 -11.60 -12.33
N LEU A 171 45.43 -11.76 -11.02
CA LEU A 171 46.61 -12.46 -10.47
C LEU A 171 46.25 -13.30 -9.24
N PRO A 172 46.87 -14.48 -9.06
CA PRO A 172 46.56 -15.43 -7.99
C PRO A 172 47.70 -15.65 -6.95
N PHE A 173 47.35 -16.40 -5.90
CA PHE A 173 48.16 -17.13 -4.90
C PHE A 173 48.99 -16.37 -3.84
N SER A 174 48.90 -16.86 -2.58
CA SER A 174 50.05 -17.42 -1.84
C SER A 174 49.62 -18.21 -0.59
N HIS A 175 50.15 -19.44 -0.52
CA HIS A 175 50.42 -20.40 0.58
C HIS A 175 49.47 -20.59 1.78
#